data_AF-A0A3R7DCZ4-F1
#
_entry.id   AF-A0A3R7DCZ4-F1
#
_cell.length_a   1.000
_cell.length_b   1.000
_cell.length_c   1.000
_cell.angle_alpha   90.00
_cell.angle_beta   90.00
_cell.angle_gamma   90.00
#
_symmetry.space_group_name_H-M   'P 1'
#
loop_
_entity.id
_entity.type
_entity.pdbx_description
1 polymer ?
#
loop_
_entity_poly.entity_id
_entity_poly.type
_entity_poly.pdbx_seq_one_letter_code
_entity_poly.pdbx_strand_id
1 'polypeptide(L)'
;MYELNFLTDLVEERLATGKLRWLANFKEIRKDYKIGEITVPIYATGGLEEKGFLLSRVFSAFVTPKYKIHFLFYTAPEITVNFLRKFVIACKNKFKDDDWIFIGLVQSKPLEKTLKKAVENIADKRVGIAVYSLASKAEAFSKNVLGKALHKQLKLTEATFEAFYLPAYLKSFAMPFILGVLILVMVTLFGGIIGAIQPVTLLVLAFASLIVGHQIYKTQYRVTLTLNSKGFELKEGKTVTKGKWSDYTDLTIYITPGHETCLRLYSKEKTLDLPLSKMGISRKNAYNMIKQLVKRRS
;
A
#
# COMPACT_ATOMS: atom_id res chain seq x y z
N MET A 1 23.49 -6.54 7.30
CA MET A 1 22.90 -5.98 6.06
C MET A 1 21.62 -6.71 5.64
N TYR A 2 21.60 -8.05 5.60
CA TYR A 2 20.40 -8.84 5.26
C TYR A 2 19.17 -8.54 6.14
N GLU A 3 19.33 -8.42 7.46
CA GLU A 3 18.21 -8.13 8.38
C GLU A 3 17.60 -6.73 8.18
N LEU A 4 18.43 -5.72 7.90
CA LEU A 4 17.95 -4.36 7.62
C LEU A 4 17.18 -4.31 6.30
N ASN A 5 17.63 -5.07 5.29
CA ASN A 5 16.91 -5.21 4.02
C ASN A 5 15.57 -5.93 4.22
N PHE A 6 15.54 -6.97 5.04
CA PHE A 6 14.31 -7.69 5.40
C PHE A 6 13.30 -6.77 6.10
N LEU A 7 13.73 -5.96 7.07
CA LEU A 7 12.85 -5.00 7.74
C LEU A 7 12.32 -3.93 6.80
N THR A 8 13.15 -3.49 5.86
CA THR A 8 12.72 -2.57 4.80
C THR A 8 11.60 -3.21 3.98
N ASP A 9 11.77 -4.45 3.53
CA ASP A 9 10.74 -5.18 2.77
C ASP A 9 9.44 -5.37 3.60
N LEU A 10 9.56 -5.69 4.89
CA LEU A 10 8.42 -5.87 5.80
C LEU A 10 7.62 -4.58 5.98
N VAL A 11 8.30 -3.44 6.15
CA VAL A 11 7.63 -2.13 6.29
C VAL A 11 6.96 -1.74 4.97
N GLU A 12 7.60 -1.98 3.83
CA GLU A 12 6.98 -1.77 2.51
C GLU A 12 5.69 -2.59 2.36
N GLU A 13 5.70 -3.85 2.80
CA GLU A 13 4.53 -4.70 2.81
C GLU A 13 3.42 -4.20 3.73
N ARG A 14 3.75 -3.73 4.94
CA ARG A 14 2.76 -3.15 5.86
C ARG A 14 2.14 -1.87 5.30
N LEU A 15 2.92 -1.04 4.62
CA LEU A 15 2.41 0.14 3.92
C LEU A 15 1.46 -0.27 2.79
N ALA A 16 1.87 -1.20 1.92
CA ALA A 16 1.10 -1.65 0.76
C ALA A 16 -0.22 -2.33 1.13
N THR A 17 -0.21 -3.17 2.16
CA THR A 17 -1.42 -3.86 2.67
C THR A 17 -2.33 -2.93 3.48
N GLY A 18 -1.84 -1.75 3.86
CA GLY A 18 -2.58 -0.78 4.66
C GLY A 18 -2.64 -1.12 6.15
N LYS A 19 -1.72 -1.95 6.66
CA LYS A 19 -1.57 -2.20 8.11
C LYS A 19 -1.16 -0.93 8.87
N LEU A 20 -0.66 0.10 8.17
CA LEU A 20 -0.32 1.42 8.73
C LEU A 20 -1.39 2.51 8.46
N ARG A 21 -2.62 2.15 8.08
CA ARG A 21 -3.72 3.10 7.81
C ARG A 21 -4.03 4.05 8.97
N TRP A 22 -3.85 3.57 10.19
CA TRP A 22 -4.04 4.36 11.41
C TRP A 22 -3.02 5.50 11.59
N LEU A 23 -1.89 5.48 10.85
CA LEU A 23 -1.00 6.65 10.75
C LEU A 23 -1.46 7.60 9.66
N ALA A 24 -1.75 7.06 8.48
CA ALA A 24 -2.25 7.79 7.33
C ALA A 24 -2.79 6.84 6.28
N ASN A 25 -3.68 7.37 5.43
CA ASN A 25 -4.05 6.69 4.20
C ASN A 25 -2.97 6.94 3.14
N PHE A 26 -1.96 6.07 3.12
CA PHE A 26 -0.86 6.13 2.16
C PHE A 26 -1.33 5.78 0.74
N LYS A 27 -0.97 6.62 -0.22
CA LYS A 27 -1.36 6.52 -1.63
C LYS A 27 -0.19 6.15 -2.52
N GLU A 28 0.99 6.71 -2.26
CA GLU A 28 2.20 6.47 -3.06
C GLU A 28 3.34 5.98 -2.16
N ILE A 29 4.09 5.00 -2.65
CA ILE A 29 5.35 4.54 -2.07
C ILE A 29 6.44 4.64 -3.13
N ARG A 30 7.55 5.28 -2.78
CA ARG A 30 8.75 5.47 -3.61
C ARG A 30 9.93 4.80 -2.92
N LYS A 31 10.75 4.09 -3.70
CA LYS A 31 11.99 3.48 -3.22
C LYS A 31 13.19 4.32 -3.62
N ASP A 32 14.19 4.38 -2.74
CA ASP A 32 15.44 5.14 -2.93
C ASP A 32 15.18 6.64 -3.17
N TYR A 33 14.30 7.24 -2.36
CA TYR A 33 13.88 8.63 -2.52
C TYR A 33 14.94 9.59 -1.96
N LYS A 34 15.35 10.57 -2.78
CA LYS A 34 16.38 11.55 -2.41
C LYS A 34 15.78 12.78 -1.72
N ILE A 35 16.32 13.12 -0.55
CA ILE A 35 15.98 14.33 0.21
C ILE A 35 17.30 15.03 0.59
N GLY A 36 17.61 16.10 -0.13
CA GLY A 36 18.94 16.70 -0.08
C GLY A 36 20.00 15.66 -0.47
N GLU A 37 20.94 15.42 0.44
CA GLU A 37 22.02 14.43 0.28
C GLU A 37 21.65 13.03 0.77
N ILE A 38 20.48 12.87 1.40
CA ILE A 38 20.07 11.60 2.04
C ILE A 38 19.20 10.81 1.06
N THR A 39 19.58 9.56 0.80
CA THR A 39 18.76 8.61 0.04
C THR A 39 18.01 7.71 1.02
N VAL A 40 16.68 7.82 1.02
CA VAL A 40 15.80 7.09 1.92
C VAL A 40 15.29 5.84 1.21
N PRO A 41 15.51 4.63 1.76
CA PRO A 41 15.06 3.38 1.17
C PRO A 41 13.56 3.35 0.85
N ILE A 42 12.72 3.86 1.77
CA ILE A 42 11.27 3.93 1.58
C ILE A 42 10.77 5.32 1.93
N TYR A 43 10.03 5.90 1.01
CA TYR A 43 9.26 7.12 1.21
C TYR A 43 7.81 6.87 0.81
N ALA A 44 6.86 7.15 1.69
CA ALA A 44 5.44 7.04 1.40
C ALA A 44 4.72 8.35 1.63
N THR A 45 3.72 8.65 0.80
CA THR A 45 2.88 9.85 0.92
C THR A 45 1.43 9.48 1.08
N GLY A 46 0.73 10.22 1.91
CA GLY A 46 -0.67 9.98 2.22
C GLY A 46 -1.37 11.23 2.74
N GLY A 47 -2.56 11.01 3.30
CA GLY A 47 -3.31 12.05 4.00
C GLY A 47 -4.22 11.45 5.05
N LEU A 48 -4.85 12.32 5.83
CA LEU A 48 -5.83 11.94 6.86
C LEU A 48 -7.22 11.66 6.30
N GLU A 49 -7.46 11.97 5.03
CA GLU A 49 -8.75 11.74 4.38
C GLU A 49 -9.12 10.26 4.39
N GLU A 50 -10.18 9.94 5.14
CA GLU A 50 -10.82 8.64 5.04
C GLU A 50 -11.60 8.56 3.74
N LYS A 51 -11.29 7.54 2.92
CA LYS A 51 -12.03 7.23 1.70
C LYS A 51 -12.92 6.00 1.91
N GLY A 52 -13.66 5.99 3.03
CA GLY A 52 -14.69 4.99 3.31
C GLY A 52 -15.97 5.22 2.50
N PHE A 53 -17.10 4.66 2.97
CA PHE A 53 -18.42 4.83 2.34
C PHE A 53 -18.77 6.31 2.08
N LEU A 54 -19.62 6.57 1.07
CA LEU A 54 -19.93 7.91 0.54
C LEU A 54 -20.13 9.00 1.62
N LEU A 55 -20.81 8.68 2.72
CA LEU A 55 -21.06 9.61 3.83
C LEU A 55 -19.80 9.94 4.65
N SER A 56 -18.93 8.96 4.93
CA SER A 56 -17.66 9.22 5.63
C SER A 56 -16.68 10.00 4.75
N ARG A 57 -16.76 9.82 3.42
CA ARG A 57 -15.98 10.60 2.44
C ARG A 57 -16.41 12.05 2.37
N VAL A 58 -17.72 12.33 2.38
CA VAL A 58 -18.25 13.71 2.39
C VAL A 58 -17.87 14.39 3.70
N PHE A 59 -18.10 13.73 4.84
CA PHE A 59 -17.72 14.28 6.15
C PHE A 59 -16.21 14.56 6.24
N SER A 60 -15.37 13.64 5.78
CA SER A 60 -13.92 13.84 5.78
C SER A 60 -13.48 14.98 4.84
N ALA A 61 -14.09 15.12 3.67
CA ALA A 61 -13.76 16.21 2.73
C ALA A 61 -14.08 17.62 3.27
N PHE A 62 -15.06 17.73 4.17
CA PHE A 62 -15.46 19.02 4.77
C PHE A 62 -14.80 19.30 6.12
N VAL A 63 -14.51 18.26 6.91
CA VAL A 63 -14.09 18.41 8.32
C VAL A 63 -12.61 18.10 8.52
N THR A 64 -11.98 17.30 7.65
CA THR A 64 -10.57 16.91 7.83
C THR A 64 -9.64 17.92 7.14
N PRO A 65 -8.70 18.55 7.88
CA PRO A 65 -7.72 19.44 7.25
C PRO A 65 -6.89 18.67 6.22
N LYS A 66 -6.54 19.33 5.10
CA LYS A 66 -5.80 18.75 3.96
C LYS A 66 -4.30 18.55 4.25
N TYR A 67 -3.93 18.13 5.45
CA TYR A 67 -2.54 17.84 5.80
C TYR A 67 -2.03 16.68 4.95
N LYS A 68 -0.92 16.90 4.25
CA LYS A 68 -0.20 15.79 3.62
C LYS A 68 0.67 15.13 4.67
N ILE A 69 0.73 13.81 4.58
CA ILE A 69 1.53 12.99 5.47
C ILE A 69 2.68 12.40 4.66
N HIS A 70 3.88 12.58 5.18
CA HIS A 70 5.12 12.05 4.63
C HIS A 70 5.67 11.02 5.61
N PHE A 71 5.82 9.79 5.17
CA PHE A 71 6.45 8.72 5.94
C PHE A 71 7.79 8.37 5.31
N LEU A 72 8.84 8.36 6.12
CA LEU A 72 10.19 8.07 5.72
C LEU A 72 10.72 6.94 6.56
N PHE A 73 11.22 5.88 5.93
CA PHE A 73 11.82 4.76 6.63
C PHE A 73 13.27 4.57 6.17
N TYR A 74 14.18 4.70 7.11
CA TYR A 74 15.62 4.68 6.88
C TYR A 74 16.29 3.62 7.75
N THR A 75 17.16 2.85 7.12
CA THR A 75 17.91 1.76 7.75
C THR A 75 19.40 2.00 7.57
N ALA A 76 20.18 1.87 8.64
CA ALA A 76 21.63 2.04 8.59
C ALA A 76 22.33 1.18 9.67
N PRO A 77 23.63 0.89 9.55
CA PRO A 77 24.35 0.18 10.60
C PRO A 77 24.35 0.95 11.94
N GLU A 78 24.46 2.28 11.84
CA GLU A 78 24.56 3.20 12.96
C GLU A 78 23.96 4.55 12.59
N ILE A 79 23.24 5.16 13.54
CA ILE A 79 22.59 6.46 13.35
C ILE A 79 23.11 7.39 14.44
N THR A 80 23.75 8.50 14.03
CA THR A 80 24.29 9.48 14.97
C THR A 80 23.30 10.62 15.21
N VAL A 81 23.45 11.34 16.33
CA VAL A 81 22.64 12.53 16.64
C VAL A 81 22.79 13.62 15.56
N ASN A 82 24.00 13.77 15.00
CA ASN A 82 24.25 14.72 13.92
C ASN A 82 23.48 14.34 12.64
N PHE A 83 23.47 13.05 12.28
CA PHE A 83 22.67 12.55 11.17
C PHE A 83 21.18 12.79 11.41
N LEU A 84 20.66 12.46 12.60
CA LEU A 84 19.26 12.68 12.97
C LEU A 84 18.87 14.15 12.78
N ARG A 85 19.67 15.08 13.29
CA ARG A 85 19.42 16.53 13.15
C ARG A 85 19.43 16.97 11.68
N LYS A 86 20.44 16.55 10.91
CA LYS A 86 20.51 16.83 9.47
C LYS A 86 19.30 16.28 8.72
N PHE A 87 18.87 15.06 9.06
CA PHE A 87 17.74 14.42 8.41
C PHE A 87 16.42 15.14 8.69
N VAL A 88 16.19 15.54 9.94
CA VAL A 88 15.01 16.34 10.32
C VAL A 88 14.99 17.68 9.59
N ILE A 89 16.12 18.39 9.54
CA ILE A 89 16.21 19.66 8.80
C ILE A 89 15.95 19.45 7.31
N ALA A 90 16.54 18.42 6.70
CA ALA A 90 16.34 18.11 5.29
C ALA A 90 14.86 17.82 4.97
N CYS A 91 14.15 17.12 5.85
CA CYS A 91 12.72 16.88 5.71
C CYS A 91 11.91 18.17 5.84
N LYS A 92 12.21 18.99 6.85
CA LYS A 92 11.52 20.27 7.07
C LYS A 92 11.70 21.26 5.91
N ASN A 93 12.88 21.30 5.31
CA ASN A 93 13.14 22.17 4.15
C ASN A 93 12.46 21.65 2.88
N LYS A 94 12.16 20.35 2.79
CA LYS A 94 11.57 19.73 1.61
C LYS A 94 10.04 19.77 1.61
N PHE A 95 9.41 19.64 2.78
CA PHE A 95 7.96 19.54 2.94
C PHE A 95 7.36 20.82 3.52
N LYS A 96 6.07 21.07 3.26
CA LYS A 96 5.43 22.33 3.63
C LYS A 96 5.19 22.44 5.14
N ASP A 97 4.93 23.66 5.60
CA ASP A 97 4.80 23.96 7.03
C ASP A 97 3.59 23.34 7.73
N ASP A 98 2.57 22.98 6.95
CA ASP A 98 1.37 22.28 7.38
C ASP A 98 1.51 20.75 7.32
N ASP A 99 2.55 20.22 6.67
CA ASP A 99 2.72 18.79 6.47
C ASP A 99 3.22 18.07 7.74
N TRP A 100 2.74 16.83 7.94
CA TRP A 100 3.20 15.95 9.01
C TRP A 100 4.24 14.95 8.48
N ILE A 101 5.30 14.77 9.26
CA ILE A 101 6.47 13.99 8.88
C ILE A 101 6.68 12.87 9.90
N PHE A 102 6.57 11.63 9.46
CA PHE A 102 6.90 10.45 10.24
C PHE A 102 8.25 9.89 9.78
N ILE A 103 9.17 9.68 10.72
CA ILE A 103 10.50 9.16 10.45
C ILE A 103 10.70 7.88 11.26
N GLY A 104 10.68 6.74 10.59
CA GLY A 104 11.09 5.46 11.13
C GLY A 104 12.58 5.20 10.87
N LEU A 105 13.34 4.95 11.92
CA LEU A 105 14.77 4.69 11.86
C LEU A 105 15.07 3.31 12.44
N VAL A 106 15.82 2.51 11.71
CA VAL A 106 16.30 1.22 12.22
C VAL A 106 17.80 1.15 12.11
N GLN A 107 18.45 0.79 13.22
CA GLN A 107 19.88 0.56 13.27
C GLN A 107 20.24 -0.85 13.72
N SER A 108 21.36 -1.38 13.26
CA SER A 108 21.85 -2.69 13.70
C SER A 108 22.57 -2.61 15.05
N LYS A 109 23.30 -1.52 15.34
CA LYS A 109 24.03 -1.36 16.60
C LYS A 109 23.12 -1.01 17.79
N PRO A 110 23.54 -1.30 19.03
CA PRO A 110 22.85 -0.89 20.25
C PRO A 110 22.55 0.62 20.27
N LEU A 111 21.41 0.97 20.85
CA LEU A 111 20.97 2.36 20.91
C LEU A 111 21.75 3.13 21.99
N GLU A 112 22.50 4.16 21.60
CA GLU A 112 23.19 5.02 22.55
C GLU A 112 22.21 5.87 23.38
N LYS A 113 22.57 6.14 24.64
CA LYS A 113 21.76 6.98 25.54
C LYS A 113 21.59 8.41 25.01
N THR A 114 22.61 8.93 24.32
CA THR A 114 22.61 10.26 23.68
C THR A 114 21.57 10.35 22.57
N LEU A 115 21.56 9.35 21.67
CA LEU A 115 20.58 9.24 20.58
C LEU A 115 19.16 9.09 21.12
N LYS A 116 18.97 8.23 22.13
CA LYS A 116 17.67 8.05 22.79
C LYS A 116 17.12 9.37 23.32
N LYS A 117 17.92 10.12 24.08
CA LYS A 117 17.53 11.44 24.60
C LYS A 117 17.25 12.44 23.48
N ALA A 118 18.06 12.43 22.41
CA ALA A 118 17.87 13.34 21.28
C ALA A 118 16.52 13.09 20.57
N VAL A 119 16.12 11.84 20.38
CA VAL A 119 14.83 11.46 19.79
C VAL A 119 13.67 11.84 20.70
N GLU A 120 13.77 11.52 21.99
CA GLU A 120 12.72 11.81 22.97
C GLU A 120 12.46 13.32 23.14
N ASN A 121 13.51 14.15 22.99
CA ASN A 121 13.47 15.60 23.19
C ASN A 121 13.07 16.38 21.92
N ILE A 122 12.64 15.72 20.85
CA ILE A 122 12.12 16.40 19.66
C ILE A 122 10.83 17.13 20.04
N ALA A 123 10.93 18.46 20.14
CA ALA A 123 9.83 19.35 20.48
C ALA A 123 8.97 19.74 19.26
N ASP A 124 9.45 19.47 18.05
CA ASP A 124 8.73 19.83 16.82
C ASP A 124 7.43 19.04 16.72
N LYS A 125 6.29 19.73 16.65
CA LYS A 125 4.96 19.11 16.61
C LYS A 125 4.67 18.46 15.26
N ARG A 126 5.42 18.81 14.20
CA ARG A 126 5.25 18.29 12.83
C ARG A 126 6.05 17.02 12.55
N VAL A 127 7.01 16.67 13.41
CA VAL A 127 7.95 15.56 13.16
C VAL A 127 7.82 14.48 14.23
N GLY A 128 7.25 13.34 13.88
CA GLY A 128 7.24 12.14 14.71
C GLY A 128 8.39 11.22 14.36
N ILE A 129 9.22 10.84 15.34
CA ILE A 129 10.35 9.93 15.12
C ILE A 129 10.23 8.70 15.99
N ALA A 130 10.51 7.54 15.41
CA ALA A 130 10.71 6.29 16.12
C ALA A 130 12.02 5.65 15.65
N VAL A 131 12.88 5.27 16.59
CA VAL A 131 14.16 4.60 16.36
C VAL A 131 14.14 3.23 17.01
N TYR A 132 14.60 2.22 16.29
CA TYR A 132 14.71 0.84 16.75
C TYR A 132 16.13 0.31 16.54
N SER A 133 16.66 -0.38 17.56
CA SER A 133 17.94 -1.08 17.51
C SER A 133 17.72 -2.59 17.43
N LEU A 134 18.33 -3.24 16.44
CA LEU A 134 18.25 -4.70 16.29
C LEU A 134 19.04 -5.43 17.37
N ALA A 135 20.28 -5.00 17.66
CA ALA A 135 21.15 -5.68 18.62
C ALA A 135 20.59 -5.66 20.04
N SER A 136 20.05 -4.53 20.47
CA SER A 136 19.57 -4.36 21.85
C SER A 136 18.05 -4.54 21.98
N LYS A 137 17.32 -4.72 20.86
CA LYS A 137 15.84 -4.66 20.77
C LYS A 137 15.23 -3.43 21.45
N ALA A 138 16.04 -2.39 21.62
CA ALA A 138 15.65 -1.18 22.33
C ALA A 138 15.06 -0.17 21.35
N GLU A 139 14.05 0.55 21.81
CA GLU A 139 13.39 1.59 21.02
C GLU A 139 13.39 2.93 21.74
N ALA A 140 13.30 3.99 20.95
CA ALA A 140 13.13 5.36 21.40
C ALA A 140 12.20 6.09 20.43
N PHE A 141 11.30 6.92 20.93
CA PHE A 141 10.39 7.69 20.09
C PHE A 141 10.19 9.09 20.64
N SER A 142 9.83 10.03 19.77
CA SER A 142 9.56 11.41 20.17
C SER A 142 8.30 11.48 21.02
N LYS A 143 8.34 12.26 22.11
CA LYS A 143 7.24 12.31 23.10
C LYS A 143 6.00 13.07 22.61
N ASN A 144 6.06 13.65 21.41
CA ASN A 144 4.95 14.30 20.74
C ASN A 144 3.90 13.29 20.22
N VAL A 145 2.74 13.81 19.79
CA VAL A 145 1.61 12.99 19.31
C VAL A 145 2.00 12.08 18.14
N LEU A 146 2.78 12.61 17.20
CA LEU A 146 3.21 11.88 16.01
C LEU A 146 4.18 10.74 16.36
N GLY A 147 5.14 10.94 17.26
CA GLY A 147 6.06 9.89 17.68
C GLY A 147 5.36 8.76 18.44
N LYS A 148 4.40 9.10 19.32
CA LYS A 148 3.55 8.11 20.00
C LYS A 148 2.70 7.29 19.03
N ALA A 149 2.07 7.95 18.06
CA ALA A 149 1.29 7.28 17.02
C ALA A 149 2.18 6.33 16.19
N LEU A 150 3.34 6.82 15.76
CA LEU A 150 4.31 6.05 14.99
C LEU A 150 4.78 4.81 15.75
N HIS A 151 5.20 4.95 17.01
CA HIS A 151 5.63 3.83 17.84
C HIS A 151 4.53 2.76 18.00
N LYS A 152 3.27 3.18 18.26
CA LYS A 152 2.13 2.26 18.40
C LYS A 152 1.86 1.43 17.15
N GLN A 153 2.07 2.01 15.96
CA GLN A 153 1.70 1.39 14.68
C GLN A 153 2.85 0.64 14.02
N LEU A 154 4.10 1.09 14.22
CA LEU A 154 5.25 0.49 13.55
C LEU A 154 5.60 -0.89 14.14
N LYS A 155 5.32 -1.14 15.44
CA LYS A 155 5.50 -2.41 16.19
C LYS A 155 6.36 -3.44 15.43
N LEU A 156 7.66 -3.15 15.36
CA LEU A 156 8.63 -3.93 14.59
C LEU A 156 8.98 -5.27 15.27
N THR A 157 8.44 -5.53 16.46
CA THR A 157 8.68 -6.70 17.32
C THR A 157 7.80 -7.91 17.00
N GLU A 158 6.70 -7.76 16.25
CA GLU A 158 5.77 -8.85 15.95
C GLU A 158 5.64 -9.03 14.44
N ALA A 159 6.34 -10.01 13.87
CA ALA A 159 6.21 -10.39 12.47
C ALA A 159 4.97 -11.26 12.26
N THR A 160 3.77 -10.68 12.35
CA THR A 160 2.52 -11.38 12.03
C THR A 160 2.20 -11.26 10.53
N PHE A 161 2.47 -12.37 9.85
CA PHE A 161 2.10 -12.62 8.46
C PHE A 161 0.65 -13.08 8.42
N GLU A 162 -0.24 -12.19 7.99
CA GLU A 162 -1.56 -12.59 7.51
C GLU A 162 -1.72 -11.95 6.14
N ALA A 163 -1.49 -12.74 5.11
CA ALA A 163 -1.83 -12.42 3.74
C ALA A 163 -2.99 -13.34 3.33
N PHE A 164 -4.20 -12.97 3.75
CA PHE A 164 -5.42 -13.64 3.29
C PHE A 164 -6.14 -12.73 2.30
N TYR A 165 -5.84 -12.90 1.01
CA TYR A 165 -6.46 -12.16 -0.08
C TYR A 165 -7.57 -13.00 -0.75
N LEU A 166 -8.57 -13.41 0.03
CA LEU A 166 -9.77 -14.12 -0.42
C LEU A 166 -10.94 -13.26 -0.98
N PRO A 167 -11.03 -11.91 -0.81
CA PRO A 167 -12.30 -11.20 -1.05
C PRO A 167 -12.63 -10.96 -2.53
N ALA A 168 -11.66 -10.96 -3.45
CA ALA A 168 -11.94 -10.77 -4.88
C ALA A 168 -12.63 -12.00 -5.51
N TYR A 169 -12.21 -13.20 -5.12
CA TYR A 169 -12.81 -14.48 -5.55
C TYR A 169 -14.20 -14.68 -4.92
N LEU A 170 -14.33 -14.39 -3.62
CA LEU A 170 -15.62 -14.45 -2.92
C LEU A 170 -16.65 -13.48 -3.51
N LYS A 171 -16.26 -12.27 -3.92
CA LYS A 171 -17.16 -11.30 -4.57
C LYS A 171 -17.68 -11.79 -5.92
N SER A 172 -16.83 -12.42 -6.73
CA SER A 172 -17.25 -12.97 -8.04
C SER A 172 -18.21 -14.17 -7.91
N PHE A 173 -18.19 -14.87 -6.78
CA PHE A 173 -19.14 -15.95 -6.47
C PHE A 173 -20.43 -15.43 -5.82
N ALA A 174 -20.31 -14.46 -4.90
CA ALA A 174 -21.43 -13.94 -4.15
C ALA A 174 -22.44 -13.19 -5.04
N MET A 175 -22.00 -12.43 -6.04
CA MET A 175 -22.90 -11.71 -6.94
C MET A 175 -23.88 -12.61 -7.71
N PRO A 176 -23.43 -13.63 -8.48
CA PRO A 176 -24.35 -14.50 -9.20
C PRO A 176 -25.19 -15.37 -8.26
N PHE A 177 -24.66 -15.77 -7.10
CA PHE A 177 -25.42 -16.51 -6.11
C PHE A 177 -26.57 -15.69 -5.51
N ILE A 178 -26.30 -14.43 -5.10
CA ILE A 178 -27.33 -13.51 -4.59
C ILE A 178 -28.38 -13.22 -5.66
N LEU A 179 -27.96 -13.01 -6.91
CA LEU A 179 -28.87 -12.77 -8.03
C LEU A 179 -29.75 -14.01 -8.31
N GLY A 180 -29.16 -15.21 -8.27
CA GLY A 180 -29.89 -16.47 -8.44
C GLY A 180 -30.91 -16.71 -7.33
N VAL A 181 -30.56 -16.39 -6.08
CA VAL A 181 -31.49 -16.46 -4.94
C VAL A 181 -32.62 -15.44 -5.11
N LEU A 182 -32.33 -14.20 -5.53
CA LEU A 182 -33.35 -13.19 -5.83
C LEU A 182 -34.32 -13.64 -6.93
N ILE A 183 -33.82 -14.30 -7.99
CA ILE A 183 -34.67 -14.85 -9.06
C ILE A 183 -35.57 -15.97 -8.51
N LEU A 184 -35.04 -16.87 -7.66
CA LEU A 184 -35.85 -17.93 -7.03
C LEU A 184 -36.93 -17.36 -6.11
N VAL A 185 -36.61 -16.30 -5.35
CA VAL A 185 -37.56 -15.55 -4.53
C VAL A 185 -38.64 -14.89 -5.39
N MET A 186 -38.27 -14.29 -6.52
CA MET A 186 -39.23 -13.73 -7.47
C MET A 186 -40.15 -14.80 -8.07
N VAL A 187 -39.61 -15.96 -8.45
CA VAL A 187 -40.40 -17.08 -9.00
C VAL A 187 -41.36 -17.66 -7.97
N THR A 188 -40.98 -17.70 -6.70
CA THR A 188 -41.89 -18.14 -5.61
C THR A 188 -42.98 -17.12 -5.33
N LEU A 189 -42.65 -15.83 -5.28
CA LEU A 189 -43.59 -14.76 -4.97
C LEU A 189 -44.57 -14.45 -6.12
N PHE A 190 -44.09 -14.45 -7.37
CA PHE A 190 -44.88 -14.04 -8.54
C PHE A 190 -45.31 -15.21 -9.43
N GLY A 191 -44.61 -16.34 -9.40
CA GLY A 191 -44.89 -17.51 -10.23
C GLY A 191 -45.70 -18.61 -9.53
N GLY A 192 -45.93 -18.51 -8.21
CA GLY A 192 -46.79 -19.43 -7.46
C GLY A 192 -46.21 -20.84 -7.24
N ILE A 193 -44.94 -21.08 -7.57
CA ILE A 193 -44.29 -22.39 -7.40
C ILE A 193 -43.83 -22.55 -5.95
N ILE A 194 -44.70 -23.13 -5.11
CA ILE A 194 -44.38 -23.44 -3.71
C ILE A 194 -43.33 -24.55 -3.68
N GLY A 195 -42.19 -24.28 -3.03
CA GLY A 195 -41.08 -25.24 -2.91
C GLY A 195 -39.87 -25.00 -3.83
N ALA A 196 -39.81 -23.91 -4.59
CA ALA A 196 -38.63 -23.62 -5.42
C ALA A 196 -37.34 -23.39 -4.60
N ILE A 197 -37.48 -22.91 -3.35
CA ILE A 197 -36.37 -22.69 -2.41
C ILE A 197 -36.24 -23.95 -1.52
N GLN A 198 -35.65 -24.99 -2.07
CA GLN A 198 -35.28 -26.21 -1.33
C GLN A 198 -33.76 -26.32 -1.21
N PRO A 199 -33.25 -27.03 -0.18
CA PRO A 199 -31.81 -27.21 0.01
C PRO A 199 -31.09 -27.78 -1.23
N VAL A 200 -31.76 -28.68 -1.96
CA VAL A 200 -31.23 -29.31 -3.18
C VAL A 200 -31.14 -28.30 -4.33
N THR A 201 -32.16 -27.45 -4.54
CA THR A 201 -32.13 -26.40 -5.56
C THR A 201 -31.06 -25.35 -5.27
N LEU A 202 -30.85 -24.99 -4.00
CA LEU A 202 -29.77 -24.08 -3.59
C LEU A 202 -28.38 -24.68 -3.81
N LEU A 203 -28.20 -25.98 -3.58
CA LEU A 203 -26.95 -26.68 -3.87
C LEU A 203 -26.63 -26.71 -5.37
N VAL A 204 -27.63 -27.02 -6.21
CA VAL A 204 -27.47 -26.99 -7.67
C VAL A 204 -27.14 -25.57 -8.16
N LEU A 205 -27.82 -24.56 -7.60
CA LEU A 205 -27.55 -23.16 -7.90
C LEU A 205 -26.14 -22.73 -7.46
N ALA A 206 -25.66 -23.20 -6.31
CA ALA A 206 -24.30 -22.93 -5.84
C ALA A 206 -23.25 -23.52 -6.79
N PHE A 207 -23.43 -24.77 -7.25
CA PHE A 207 -22.55 -25.39 -8.24
C PHE A 207 -22.59 -24.69 -9.60
N ALA A 208 -23.80 -24.36 -10.10
CA ALA A 208 -23.94 -23.60 -11.34
C ALA A 208 -23.29 -22.20 -11.24
N SER A 209 -23.43 -21.55 -10.08
CA SER A 209 -22.81 -20.25 -9.80
C SER A 209 -21.28 -20.33 -9.74
N LEU A 210 -20.70 -21.45 -9.29
CA LEU A 210 -19.25 -21.68 -9.36
C LEU A 210 -18.77 -21.75 -10.81
N ILE A 211 -19.49 -22.49 -11.67
CA ILE A 211 -19.12 -22.68 -13.08
C ILE A 211 -19.26 -21.36 -13.86
N VAL A 212 -20.41 -20.69 -13.74
CA VAL A 212 -20.69 -19.42 -14.41
C VAL A 212 -19.78 -18.32 -13.86
N GLY A 213 -19.58 -18.25 -12.54
CA GLY A 213 -18.67 -17.32 -11.89
C GLY A 213 -17.22 -17.49 -12.37
N HIS A 214 -16.74 -18.73 -12.54
CA HIS A 214 -15.42 -19.00 -13.09
C HIS A 214 -15.28 -18.53 -14.55
N GLN A 215 -16.32 -18.71 -15.37
CA GLN A 215 -16.32 -18.31 -16.77
C GLN A 215 -16.37 -16.78 -16.92
N ILE A 216 -17.19 -16.10 -16.11
CA ILE A 216 -17.26 -14.63 -16.03
C ILE A 216 -15.91 -14.07 -15.54
N TYR A 217 -15.31 -14.67 -14.52
CA TYR A 217 -13.98 -14.31 -14.04
C TYR A 217 -12.93 -14.38 -15.16
N LYS A 218 -12.90 -15.50 -15.88
CA LYS A 218 -11.95 -15.73 -16.98
C LYS A 218 -12.11 -14.75 -18.14
N THR A 219 -13.31 -14.25 -18.40
CA THR A 219 -13.64 -13.42 -19.56
C THR A 219 -13.66 -11.91 -19.28
N GLN A 220 -14.08 -11.49 -18.09
CA GLN A 220 -14.26 -10.08 -17.76
C GLN A 220 -13.27 -9.54 -16.73
N TYR A 221 -12.79 -10.38 -15.81
CA TYR A 221 -11.99 -9.93 -14.66
C TYR A 221 -10.54 -10.42 -14.69
N ARG A 222 -10.19 -11.32 -15.61
CA ARG A 222 -8.83 -11.81 -15.76
C ARG A 222 -7.93 -10.69 -16.24
N VAL A 223 -6.99 -10.30 -15.38
CA VAL A 223 -5.92 -9.38 -15.73
C VAL A 223 -4.70 -10.18 -16.15
N THR A 224 -4.19 -9.91 -17.34
CA THR A 224 -2.96 -10.51 -17.86
C THR A 224 -1.99 -9.40 -18.22
N LEU A 225 -0.76 -9.45 -17.70
CA LEU A 225 0.31 -8.52 -18.05
C LEU A 225 1.38 -9.28 -18.80
N THR A 226 1.60 -8.92 -20.06
CA THR A 226 2.68 -9.43 -20.88
C THR A 226 3.77 -8.38 -20.96
N LEU A 227 4.96 -8.72 -20.48
CA LEU A 227 6.11 -7.82 -20.44
C LEU A 227 7.11 -8.24 -21.52
N ASN A 228 7.62 -7.27 -22.27
CA ASN A 228 8.72 -7.45 -23.22
C ASN A 228 9.79 -6.37 -22.99
N SER A 229 10.98 -6.58 -23.53
CA SER A 229 12.11 -5.66 -23.53
C SER A 229 11.79 -4.26 -24.08
N LYS A 230 10.80 -4.13 -24.96
CA LYS A 230 10.40 -2.85 -25.61
C LYS A 230 9.17 -2.17 -24.99
N GLY A 231 8.36 -2.89 -24.22
CA GLY A 231 7.10 -2.37 -23.68
C GLY A 231 6.28 -3.45 -22.97
N PHE A 232 5.00 -3.15 -22.71
CA PHE A 232 4.07 -4.05 -22.05
C PHE A 232 2.69 -4.02 -22.70
N GLU A 233 1.96 -5.11 -22.50
CA GLU A 233 0.55 -5.25 -22.83
C GLU A 233 -0.20 -5.64 -21.57
N LEU A 234 -1.07 -4.75 -21.09
CA LEU A 234 -2.00 -4.99 -19.99
C LEU A 234 -3.36 -5.31 -20.58
N LYS A 235 -3.83 -6.53 -20.35
CA LYS A 235 -5.16 -6.99 -20.74
C LYS A 235 -6.03 -7.13 -19.51
N GLU A 236 -7.06 -6.29 -19.38
CA GLU A 236 -8.09 -6.40 -18.35
C GLU A 236 -9.41 -6.82 -19.01
N GLY A 237 -9.75 -8.10 -18.90
CA GLY A 237 -10.91 -8.67 -19.61
C GLY A 237 -10.78 -8.51 -21.13
N LYS A 238 -11.63 -7.68 -21.73
CA LYS A 238 -11.62 -7.35 -23.17
C LYS A 238 -10.77 -6.14 -23.54
N THR A 239 -10.40 -5.32 -22.56
CA THR A 239 -9.62 -4.09 -22.80
C THR A 239 -8.13 -4.42 -22.88
N VAL A 240 -7.45 -3.90 -23.89
CA VAL A 240 -6.02 -4.10 -24.11
C VAL A 240 -5.35 -2.74 -24.13
N THR A 241 -4.48 -2.49 -23.15
CA THR A 241 -3.67 -1.27 -23.06
C THR A 241 -2.23 -1.63 -23.37
N LYS A 242 -1.66 -1.02 -24.42
CA LYS A 242 -0.26 -1.19 -24.83
C LYS A 242 0.53 0.07 -24.49
N GLY A 243 1.72 -0.10 -23.93
CA GLY A 243 2.63 1.00 -23.63
C GLY A 243 4.08 0.62 -23.89
N LYS A 244 4.91 1.57 -24.34
CA LYS A 244 6.36 1.39 -24.44
C LYS A 244 7.04 1.93 -23.19
N TRP A 245 8.13 1.28 -22.76
CA TRP A 245 8.87 1.73 -21.57
C TRP A 245 9.49 3.12 -21.76
N SER A 246 9.85 3.48 -23.00
CA SER A 246 10.42 4.78 -23.38
C SER A 246 9.52 5.97 -23.08
N ASP A 247 8.22 5.73 -22.97
CA ASP A 247 7.25 6.81 -22.86
C ASP A 247 7.12 7.28 -21.40
N TYR A 248 7.72 6.55 -20.45
CA TYR A 248 7.59 6.79 -19.02
C TYR A 248 8.93 7.20 -18.41
N THR A 249 8.90 8.20 -17.54
CA THR A 249 10.08 8.80 -16.91
C THR A 249 10.32 8.31 -15.48
N ASP A 250 9.25 7.89 -14.79
CA ASP A 250 9.35 7.46 -13.39
C ASP A 250 8.29 6.38 -13.06
N LEU A 251 8.51 5.69 -11.93
CA LEU A 251 7.72 4.56 -11.47
C LEU A 251 7.50 4.66 -9.95
N THR A 252 6.27 4.47 -9.49
CA THR A 252 5.96 4.35 -8.05
C THR A 252 5.03 3.17 -7.77
N ILE A 253 5.03 2.68 -6.54
CA ILE A 253 4.02 1.74 -6.07
C ILE A 253 2.83 2.58 -5.60
N TYR A 254 1.68 2.39 -6.25
CA TYR A 254 0.44 3.10 -5.97
C TYR A 254 -0.58 2.16 -5.33
N ILE A 255 -1.26 2.63 -4.27
CA ILE A 255 -2.32 1.87 -3.61
C ILE A 255 -3.66 2.48 -4.02
N THR A 256 -4.49 1.69 -4.69
CA THR A 256 -5.82 2.13 -5.11
C THR A 256 -6.76 2.32 -3.91
N PRO A 257 -7.87 3.06 -4.06
CA PRO A 257 -8.89 3.17 -3.01
C PRO A 257 -9.46 1.82 -2.54
N GLY A 258 -9.42 0.79 -3.39
CA GLY A 258 -9.81 -0.58 -3.05
C GLY A 258 -8.73 -1.41 -2.36
N HIS A 259 -7.59 -0.80 -2.02
CA HIS A 259 -6.39 -1.44 -1.47
C HIS A 259 -5.71 -2.48 -2.37
N GLU A 260 -5.95 -2.39 -3.68
CA GLU A 260 -5.18 -3.10 -4.68
C GLU A 260 -3.84 -2.37 -4.89
N THR A 261 -2.74 -3.12 -4.92
CA THR A 261 -1.42 -2.56 -5.15
C THR A 261 -1.13 -2.55 -6.65
N CYS A 262 -0.83 -1.36 -7.18
CA CYS A 262 -0.50 -1.11 -8.57
C CYS A 262 0.91 -0.52 -8.70
N LEU A 263 1.52 -0.68 -9.87
CA LEU A 263 2.67 0.13 -10.28
C LEU A 263 2.17 1.29 -11.14
N ARG A 264 2.32 2.51 -10.65
CA ARG A 264 2.01 3.72 -11.40
C ARG A 264 3.23 4.17 -12.18
N LEU A 265 3.11 4.15 -13.49
CA LEU A 265 4.07 4.70 -14.45
C LEU A 265 3.70 6.16 -14.73
N TYR A 266 4.69 7.05 -14.71
CA TYR A 266 4.52 8.47 -15.03
C TYR A 266 5.13 8.78 -16.38
N SER A 267 4.36 9.37 -17.29
CA SER A 267 4.86 10.07 -18.48
C SER A 267 4.60 11.58 -18.35
N LYS A 268 5.14 12.37 -19.28
CA LYS A 268 4.90 13.82 -19.32
C LYS A 268 3.42 14.20 -19.49
N GLU A 269 2.61 13.29 -20.04
CA GLU A 269 1.21 13.58 -20.40
C GLU A 269 0.19 12.66 -19.71
N LYS A 270 0.60 11.47 -19.24
CA LYS A 270 -0.33 10.43 -18.75
C LYS A 270 0.28 9.64 -17.58
N THR A 271 -0.59 9.13 -16.72
CA THR A 271 -0.25 8.12 -15.72
C THR A 271 -0.95 6.82 -16.05
N LEU A 272 -0.26 5.69 -15.86
CA LEU A 272 -0.84 4.37 -16.06
C LEU A 272 -0.57 3.47 -14.86
N ASP A 273 -1.62 2.79 -14.39
CA ASP A 273 -1.55 1.89 -13.24
C ASP A 273 -1.55 0.42 -13.69
N LEU A 274 -0.51 -0.32 -13.35
CA LEU A 274 -0.41 -1.76 -13.59
C LEU A 274 -0.78 -2.53 -12.31
N PRO A 275 -1.89 -3.28 -12.25
CA PRO A 275 -2.38 -3.88 -11.01
C PRO A 275 -1.61 -5.16 -10.63
N LEU A 276 -0.52 -4.99 -9.88
CA LEU A 276 0.33 -6.09 -9.42
C LEU A 276 -0.38 -7.10 -8.53
N SER A 277 -1.29 -6.64 -7.65
CA SER A 277 -1.99 -7.53 -6.72
C SER A 277 -2.91 -8.54 -7.41
N LYS A 278 -3.33 -8.27 -8.65
CA LYS A 278 -4.15 -9.18 -9.46
C LYS A 278 -3.34 -10.21 -10.26
N MET A 279 -2.02 -10.02 -10.33
CA MET A 279 -1.13 -10.82 -11.20
C MET A 279 -0.34 -11.89 -10.43
N GLY A 280 -0.41 -11.90 -9.09
CA GLY A 280 0.31 -12.88 -8.26
C GLY A 280 1.84 -12.73 -8.29
N ILE A 281 2.36 -11.62 -8.83
CA ILE A 281 3.80 -11.37 -8.95
C ILE A 281 4.30 -10.65 -7.69
N SER A 282 5.49 -11.04 -7.20
CA SER A 282 6.17 -10.33 -6.10
C SER A 282 6.36 -8.85 -6.44
N ARG A 283 5.80 -7.97 -5.60
CA ARG A 283 5.80 -6.51 -5.77
C ARG A 283 7.21 -5.95 -5.98
N LYS A 284 8.16 -6.41 -5.16
CA LYS A 284 9.57 -6.02 -5.21
C LYS A 284 10.24 -6.41 -6.52
N ASN A 285 10.02 -7.65 -6.97
CA ASN A 285 10.63 -8.16 -8.20
C ASN A 285 10.06 -7.42 -9.42
N ALA A 286 8.74 -7.21 -9.45
CA ALA A 286 8.10 -6.44 -10.50
C ALA A 286 8.61 -4.98 -10.55
N TYR A 287 8.67 -4.31 -9.40
CA TYR A 287 9.18 -2.93 -9.32
C TYR A 287 10.63 -2.83 -9.80
N ASN A 288 11.52 -3.70 -9.30
CA ASN A 288 12.95 -3.66 -9.66
C ASN A 288 13.16 -3.95 -11.16
N MET A 289 12.46 -4.96 -11.70
CA MET A 289 12.56 -5.33 -13.11
C MET A 289 12.07 -4.19 -14.01
N ILE A 290 10.91 -3.59 -13.70
CA ILE A 290 10.34 -2.50 -14.49
C ILE A 290 11.17 -1.22 -14.34
N LYS A 291 11.67 -0.91 -13.13
CA LYS A 291 12.59 0.22 -12.90
C LYS A 291 13.86 0.09 -13.73
N GLN A 292 14.41 -1.12 -13.88
CA GLN A 292 15.55 -1.36 -14.77
C GLN A 292 15.20 -1.17 -16.25
N LEU A 293 14.02 -1.62 -16.69
CA LEU A 293 13.56 -1.45 -18.07
C LEU A 293 13.31 0.02 -18.43
N VAL A 294 12.81 0.82 -17.49
CA VAL A 294 12.64 2.27 -17.64
C VAL A 294 13.99 3.00 -17.60
N LYS A 295 14.90 2.63 -16.68
CA LYS A 295 16.23 3.27 -16.56
C LYS A 295 17.23 2.92 -17.65
N ARG A 296 17.16 1.72 -18.26
CA ARG A 296 18.17 1.25 -19.23
C ARG A 296 18.27 2.10 -20.51
N ARG A 297 17.40 3.09 -20.69
CA ARG A 297 17.40 3.98 -21.86
C ARG A 297 17.07 5.46 -21.55
N SER A 298 17.07 5.87 -20.28
CA SER A 298 17.07 7.30 -19.93
C SER A 298 18.48 7.88 -20.03
#